data_AF-A0A970CJR2-F1
#
_entry.id   AF-A0A970CJR2-F1
#
_cell.length_a   1.000
_cell.length_b   1.000
_cell.length_c   1.000
_cell.angle_alpha   90.00
_cell.angle_beta   90.00
_cell.angle_gamma   90.00
#
_symmetry.space_group_name_H-M   'P 1'
#
loop_
_entity.id
_entity.type
_entity.pdbx_description
1 polymer ?
#
loop_
_entity_poly.entity_id
_entity_poly.type
_entity_poly.pdbx_seq_one_letter_code
_entity_poly.pdbx_strand_id
1 'polypeptide(L)' 'MATDKFEHATFYLTRNQVEDIKKLAREEQISRSALVRMIIREYLARIKEGNK' A
#
# COMPACT_ATOMS: atom_id res chain seq x y z
N MET A 1 15.84 12.85 -16.05
CA MET A 1 14.60 12.70 -15.27
C MET A 1 15.04 12.31 -13.89
N ALA A 2 14.93 13.20 -12.90
CA ALA A 2 15.30 12.86 -11.53
C ALA A 2 14.43 11.66 -11.14
N THR A 3 15.05 10.51 -10.92
CA THR A 3 14.39 9.40 -10.25
C THR A 3 14.06 9.93 -8.87
N ASP A 4 12.79 10.30 -8.65
CA ASP A 4 12.30 10.60 -7.32
C ASP A 4 12.74 9.44 -6.42
N LYS A 5 13.58 9.76 -5.44
CA LYS A 5 14.15 8.73 -4.57
C LYS A 5 12.98 8.16 -3.78
N PHE A 6 12.79 6.84 -3.84
CA PHE A 6 11.81 6.18 -3.01
C PHE A 6 12.12 6.47 -1.54
N GLU A 7 11.20 7.11 -0.84
CA GLU A 7 11.30 7.30 0.60
C GLU A 7 10.77 6.07 1.34
N HIS A 8 11.49 5.65 2.38
CA HIS A 8 11.07 4.56 3.25
C HIS A 8 10.16 5.10 4.36
N ALA A 9 8.96 4.52 4.49
CA ALA A 9 8.03 4.82 5.57
C ALA A 9 7.81 3.58 6.45
N THR A 10 7.77 3.79 7.78
CA THR A 10 7.43 2.75 8.76
C THR A 10 5.98 2.90 9.18
N PHE A 11 5.23 1.79 9.19
CA PHE A 11 3.83 1.77 9.59
C PHE A 11 3.63 0.92 10.84
N TYR A 12 2.80 1.41 11.76
CA TYR A 12 2.29 0.60 12.86
C TYR A 12 0.99 -0.06 12.42
N LEU A 13 0.99 -1.39 12.39
CA LEU A 13 -0.15 -2.21 12.03
C LEU A 13 -0.36 -3.26 13.12
N THR A 14 -1.61 -3.63 13.34
CA THR A 14 -1.91 -4.78 14.19
C THR A 14 -1.37 -6.06 13.55
N ARG A 15 -1.11 -7.09 14.36
CA ARG A 15 -0.65 -8.39 13.87
C ARG A 15 -1.57 -8.98 12.80
N ASN A 16 -2.89 -8.90 13.01
CA ASN A 16 -3.88 -9.45 12.08
C ASN A 16 -3.79 -8.75 10.71
N GLN A 17 -3.73 -7.42 10.69
CA GLN A 17 -3.55 -6.66 9.44
C GLN A 17 -2.27 -7.06 8.70
N VAL A 18 -1.17 -7.31 9.41
CA VAL A 18 0.09 -7.75 8.79
C VAL A 18 -0.06 -9.14 8.18
N GLU A 19 -0.75 -10.07 8.84
CA GLU A 19 -0.98 -11.41 8.31
C GLU A 19 -1.92 -11.39 7.10
N ASP A 20 -2.98 -10.58 7.13
CA ASP A 20 -3.89 -10.40 5.99
C ASP A 20 -3.14 -9.87 4.76
N ILE A 21 -2.29 -8.85 4.94
CA ILE A 21 -1.44 -8.29 3.87
C ILE A 21 -0.46 -9.36 3.34
N LYS A 22 0.16 -10.15 4.23
CA LYS A 22 1.09 -11.22 3.81
C LYS A 22 0.39 -12.29 2.99
N LYS A 23 -0.79 -12.73 3.44
CA LYS A 23 -1.59 -13.76 2.78
C LYS A 23 -2.02 -13.28 1.40
N LEU A 24 -2.64 -12.11 1.33
CA LEU A 24 -3.11 -11.54 0.07
C LEU A 24 -1.96 -11.29 -0.92
N ALA A 25 -0.83 -10.74 -0.45
CA ALA A 25 0.33 -10.53 -1.30
C ALA A 25 0.88 -11.85 -1.89
N ARG A 26 0.83 -12.94 -1.13
CA ARG A 26 1.24 -14.27 -1.60
C ARG A 26 0.26 -14.84 -2.62
N GLU A 27 -1.04 -14.73 -2.37
CA GLU A 27 -2.10 -15.20 -3.28
C GLU A 27 -2.04 -14.48 -4.63
N GLU A 28 -1.86 -13.15 -4.60
CA GLU A 28 -1.76 -12.29 -5.78
C GLU A 28 -0.35 -12.28 -6.42
N GLN A 29 0.61 -13.03 -5.85
CA GLN A 29 2.01 -13.09 -6.31
C GLN A 29 2.70 -11.71 -6.47
N ILE A 30 2.40 -10.78 -5.57
CA ILE A 30 3.01 -9.44 -5.53
C ILE A 30 3.81 -9.20 -4.25
N SER A 31 4.68 -8.20 -4.27
CA SER A 31 5.41 -7.81 -3.06
C SER A 31 4.47 -7.12 -2.06
N ARG A 32 4.68 -7.36 -0.76
CA ARG A 32 3.94 -6.70 0.33
C ARG A 32 3.97 -5.16 0.20
N SER A 33 5.13 -4.60 -0.17
CA SER A 33 5.26 -3.15 -0.34
C SER A 33 4.51 -2.64 -1.57
N ALA A 34 4.42 -3.43 -2.66
CA ALA A 34 3.58 -3.09 -3.80
C ALA A 34 2.10 -3.10 -3.43
N LEU A 35 1.64 -4.13 -2.70
CA LEU A 35 0.25 -4.21 -2.23
C LEU A 35 -0.12 -3.01 -1.36
N VAL A 36 0.71 -2.68 -0.37
CA VAL A 36 0.47 -1.52 0.51
C VAL A 36 0.43 -0.22 -0.30
N ARG A 37 1.35 -0.03 -1.26
CA ARG A 37 1.32 1.14 -2.15
C ARG A 37 0.05 1.20 -3.01
N MET A 38 -0.44 0.08 -3.51
CA MET A 38 -1.69 0.02 -4.27
C MET A 38 -2.88 0.41 -3.40
N ILE A 39 -2.96 -0.10 -2.17
CA ILE A 39 -4.01 0.24 -1.21
C ILE A 39 -3.99 1.74 -0.89
N ILE A 40 -2.82 2.31 -0.60
CA ILE A 40 -2.66 3.75 -0.31
C ILE A 40 -3.10 4.59 -1.50
N ARG A 41 -2.65 4.24 -2.72
CA ARG A 41 -2.99 4.97 -3.94
C ARG A 41 -4.49 4.97 -4.21
N GLU A 42 -5.13 3.80 -4.08
CA GLU A 42 -6.56 3.62 -4.27
C GLU A 42 -7.37 4.46 -3.26
N TYR A 43 -6.97 4.43 -1.99
CA TYR A 43 -7.63 5.20 -0.94
C TYR A 43 -7.55 6.72 -1.21
N LEU A 44 -6.38 7.22 -1.59
CA LEU A 44 -6.19 8.64 -1.94
C LEU A 44 -7.01 9.05 -3.18
N ALA A 45 -7.12 8.17 -4.18
CA ALA A 45 -7.93 8.42 -5.37
C ALA A 45 -9.41 8.61 -5.00
N ARG A 46 -9.96 7.72 -4.16
CA ARG A 46 -11.35 7.80 -3.68
C ARG A 46 -11.62 9.10 -2.92
N ILE A 47 -10.70 9.55 -2.08
CA ILE A 47 -10.83 10.84 -1.36
C ILE A 47 -10.88 12.01 -2.35
N LYS A 48 -10.01 11.99 -3.36
CA LYS A 48 -9.94 13.06 -4.36
C LYS A 48 -11.22 13.15 -5.19
N GLU A 49 -11.85 12.02 -5.47
CA GLU A 49 -13.12 11.95 -6.21
C GLU A 49 -14.32 12.36 -5.35
N GLY A 50 -14.36 11.97 -4.07
CA GLY A 50 -15.43 12.34 -3.15
C GLY A 50 -15.39 13.79 -2.63
N ASN A 51 -14.24 14.46 -2.73
CA ASN A 51 -14.07 15.89 -2.40
C ASN A 51 -14.26 16.82 -3.62
N LYS A 52 -14.75 16.29 -4.74
CA LYS A 52 -15.07 17.05 -5.95
C LYS A 52 -16.57 17.20 -6.12
#